data_AF-A0A7S0E3Y8-F1
#
_entry.id   AF-A0A7S0E3Y8-F1
#
_cell.length_a   1.000
_cell.length_b   1.000
_cell.length_c   1.000
_cell.angle_alpha   90.00
_cell.angle_beta   90.00
_cell.angle_gamma   90.00
#
_symmetry.space_group_name_H-M   'P 1'
#
loop_
_entity.id
_entity.type
_entity.pdbx_description
1 polymer ?
#
loop_
_entity_poly.entity_id
_entity_poly.type
_entity_poly.pdbx_seq_one_letter_code
_entity_poly.pdbx_strand_id
1 'polypeptide(L)'
;PQTHRQEFDSVPETWWKTGLGRGNCGTGTRTECTDVALRRDKSRALPSSESMQRYRKEGWTRSVREIFSDGAFFRLEKHSVVQAASPNHVINDWMWCEVPDMINVLTQGTDGKFLVFKQTKYGIDGDSLALLGGYVKAGESADAAASREVLEETGMECKKMKFLGSFRTDANRGFGFLYAFLGQECHKSSKAAESDDLEAQTPVYLDVKELRNEVVKGSFKEVKWTA
;
A
#
# COMPACT_ATOMS: atom_id res chain seq x y z
N PRO A 1 -36.56 19.63 4.03
CA PRO A 1 -35.28 19.63 3.27
C PRO A 1 -35.01 18.22 2.73
N GLN A 2 -35.13 18.06 1.42
CA GLN A 2 -35.27 16.78 0.71
C GLN A 2 -33.97 15.98 0.67
N THR A 3 -34.10 14.68 0.93
CA THR A 3 -33.06 13.66 0.81
C THR A 3 -32.86 13.29 -0.66
N HIS A 4 -31.70 13.60 -1.24
CA HIS A 4 -31.28 13.04 -2.53
C HIS A 4 -30.74 11.62 -2.31
N ARG A 5 -31.64 10.63 -2.35
CA ARG A 5 -31.33 9.23 -2.60
C ARG A 5 -31.69 8.99 -4.05
N GLN A 6 -30.73 9.06 -4.97
CA GLN A 6 -30.93 8.67 -6.37
C GLN A 6 -30.13 7.40 -6.66
N GLU A 7 -30.90 6.32 -6.80
CA GLU A 7 -30.81 5.25 -7.79
C GLU A 7 -29.41 4.84 -8.29
N PHE A 8 -28.87 3.79 -7.66
CA PHE A 8 -27.93 2.85 -8.30
C PHE A 8 -28.68 1.57 -8.70
N ASP A 9 -29.76 1.70 -9.47
CA ASP A 9 -30.47 0.56 -10.06
C ASP A 9 -30.30 0.59 -11.57
N SER A 10 -29.17 0.02 -12.04
CA SER A 10 -28.99 -0.65 -13.35
C SER A 10 -27.51 -0.66 -13.78
N VAL A 11 -26.69 -1.51 -13.13
CA VAL A 11 -25.42 -1.94 -13.74
C VAL A 11 -25.71 -3.21 -14.54
N PRO A 12 -25.49 -3.26 -15.87
CA PRO A 12 -25.73 -4.48 -16.65
C PRO A 12 -24.85 -5.64 -16.16
N GLU A 13 -25.46 -6.80 -15.88
CA GLU A 13 -24.85 -8.03 -15.34
C GLU A 13 -23.76 -8.68 -16.23
N THR A 14 -23.33 -8.06 -17.32
CA THR A 14 -22.45 -8.69 -18.33
C THR A 14 -20.96 -8.44 -18.14
N TRP A 15 -20.53 -7.71 -17.11
CA TRP A 15 -19.13 -7.29 -16.95
C TRP A 15 -18.18 -8.29 -16.27
N TRP A 16 -18.64 -9.51 -15.91
CA TRP A 16 -17.80 -10.50 -15.19
C TRP A 16 -17.81 -11.94 -15.74
N LYS A 17 -18.55 -12.25 -16.82
CA LYS A 17 -18.76 -13.65 -17.25
C LYS A 17 -17.77 -14.24 -18.26
N THR A 18 -16.70 -13.55 -18.64
CA THR A 18 -15.70 -14.13 -19.56
C THR A 18 -14.29 -13.93 -19.04
N GLY A 19 -13.80 -14.88 -18.22
CA GLY A 19 -12.41 -14.83 -17.76
C GLY A 19 -12.01 -15.76 -16.62
N LEU A 20 -12.65 -16.92 -16.44
CA LEU A 20 -12.12 -17.97 -15.56
C LEU A 20 -11.85 -19.22 -16.41
N GLY A 21 -10.67 -19.26 -17.02
CA GLY A 21 -10.09 -20.48 -17.55
C GLY A 21 -9.89 -21.46 -16.39
N ARG A 22 -10.53 -22.63 -16.48
CA ARG A 22 -10.31 -23.74 -15.55
C ARG A 22 -8.87 -24.22 -15.70
N GLY A 23 -8.02 -23.84 -14.75
CA GLY A 23 -6.71 -24.46 -14.58
C GLY A 23 -6.88 -25.88 -14.06
N ASN A 24 -6.42 -26.85 -14.84
CA ASN A 24 -6.48 -28.27 -14.53
C ASN A 24 -5.45 -28.59 -13.44
N CYS A 25 -5.89 -28.84 -12.20
CA CYS A 25 -5.02 -29.37 -11.15
C CYS A 25 -4.77 -30.85 -11.42
N GLY A 26 -3.58 -31.17 -11.92
CA GLY A 26 -3.08 -32.54 -12.04
C GLY A 26 -3.07 -33.24 -10.67
N THR A 27 -3.35 -34.53 -10.70
CA THR A 27 -3.42 -35.45 -9.58
C THR A 27 -2.08 -35.52 -8.83
N GLY A 28 -1.92 -34.71 -7.80
CA GLY A 28 -0.81 -34.74 -6.84
C GLY A 28 -1.37 -34.62 -5.43
N THR A 29 -0.86 -35.42 -4.49
CA THR A 29 -1.32 -35.51 -3.11
C THR A 29 -1.29 -34.16 -2.39
N ARG A 30 -2.34 -33.91 -1.59
CA ARG A 30 -2.72 -32.64 -0.92
C ARG A 30 -1.70 -32.08 0.11
N THR A 31 -0.48 -32.59 0.13
CA THR A 31 0.55 -32.29 1.15
C THR A 31 1.72 -31.46 0.60
N GLU A 32 1.80 -31.21 -0.71
CA GLU A 32 2.93 -30.46 -1.32
C GLU A 32 2.60 -29.00 -1.68
N CYS A 33 1.39 -28.51 -1.39
CA CYS A 33 0.94 -27.19 -1.87
C CYS A 33 1.20 -26.01 -0.91
N THR A 34 1.88 -26.21 0.23
CA THR A 34 2.08 -25.16 1.25
C THR A 34 3.50 -24.61 1.40
N ASP A 35 4.51 -25.16 0.70
CA ASP A 35 5.91 -24.78 0.93
C ASP A 35 6.59 -23.96 -0.18
N VAL A 36 5.84 -23.47 -1.17
CA VAL A 36 6.41 -22.68 -2.28
C VAL A 36 6.37 -21.15 -2.02
N ALA A 37 5.59 -20.68 -1.03
CA ALA A 37 5.38 -19.23 -0.81
C ALA A 37 6.38 -18.53 0.14
N LEU A 38 7.35 -19.23 0.73
CA LEU A 38 8.24 -18.66 1.76
C LEU A 38 9.74 -18.95 1.57
N ARG A 39 10.20 -19.13 0.33
CA ARG A 39 11.65 -19.05 0.06
C ARG A 39 12.05 -17.57 -0.06
N ARG A 40 12.48 -17.01 1.07
CA ARG A 40 13.16 -15.71 1.18
C ARG A 40 14.38 -15.68 0.26
N ASP A 41 14.33 -14.87 -0.78
CA ASP A 41 15.54 -14.32 -1.36
C ASP A 41 16.01 -13.18 -0.44
N LYS A 42 17.02 -13.46 0.39
CA LYS A 42 17.63 -12.46 1.29
C LYS A 42 18.54 -11.47 0.57
N SER A 43 18.76 -11.64 -0.74
CA SER A 43 19.78 -10.88 -1.48
C SER A 43 19.22 -9.74 -2.35
N ARG A 44 17.89 -9.62 -2.46
CA ARG A 44 17.29 -8.54 -3.26
C ARG A 44 17.22 -7.27 -2.43
N ALA A 45 18.10 -6.32 -2.74
CA ALA A 45 17.98 -4.94 -2.26
C ALA A 45 16.54 -4.46 -2.50
N LEU A 46 15.92 -3.90 -1.45
CA LEU A 46 14.61 -3.28 -1.60
C LEU A 46 14.74 -2.12 -2.58
N PRO A 47 13.72 -1.89 -3.43
CA PRO A 47 13.80 -0.83 -4.42
C PRO A 47 14.08 0.51 -3.72
N SER A 48 15.11 1.21 -4.18
CA SER A 48 15.33 2.61 -3.86
C SER A 48 14.37 3.43 -4.73
N SER A 49 13.60 4.34 -4.16
CA SER A 49 12.75 5.19 -5.01
C SER A 49 13.65 6.17 -5.77
N GLU A 50 13.79 6.05 -7.08
CA GLU A 50 14.05 7.26 -7.85
C GLU A 50 12.73 8.03 -7.85
N SER A 51 12.74 9.32 -7.54
CA SER A 51 11.53 10.13 -7.42
C SER A 51 10.52 9.84 -8.54
N MET A 52 9.38 9.25 -8.17
CA MET A 52 8.31 8.78 -9.08
C MET A 52 8.84 8.10 -10.37
N GLN A 53 9.43 6.91 -10.23
CA GLN A 53 9.80 6.06 -11.36
C GLN A 53 8.61 5.92 -12.32
N ARG A 54 8.85 6.30 -13.58
CA ARG A 54 7.86 6.23 -14.66
C ARG A 54 7.49 4.78 -14.92
N TYR A 55 6.35 4.33 -14.38
CA TYR A 55 5.93 2.96 -14.59
C TYR A 55 5.47 2.79 -16.03
N ARG A 56 6.03 1.81 -16.73
CA ARG A 56 5.60 1.36 -18.05
C ARG A 56 5.57 -0.15 -18.02
N LYS A 57 4.45 -0.75 -18.39
CA LYS A 57 4.38 -2.20 -18.52
C LYS A 57 4.95 -2.58 -19.88
N GLU A 58 6.15 -3.16 -19.88
CA GLU A 58 6.84 -3.56 -21.10
C GLU A 58 5.96 -4.45 -21.99
N GLY A 59 5.97 -4.18 -23.30
CA GLY A 59 5.14 -4.87 -24.29
C GLY A 59 3.66 -4.50 -24.29
N TRP A 60 3.16 -3.80 -23.25
CA TRP A 60 1.77 -3.35 -23.15
C TRP A 60 1.65 -1.86 -23.43
N THR A 61 2.54 -1.04 -22.89
CA THR A 61 2.51 0.41 -23.08
C THR A 61 3.10 0.78 -24.44
N ARG A 62 2.30 1.43 -25.30
CA ARG A 62 2.71 1.87 -26.66
C ARG A 62 3.23 3.31 -26.67
N SER A 63 2.55 4.19 -25.95
CA SER A 63 2.95 5.58 -25.82
C SER A 63 2.44 6.16 -24.51
N VAL A 64 3.09 7.20 -24.03
CA VAL A 64 2.65 7.95 -22.85
C VAL A 64 2.76 9.44 -23.12
N ARG A 65 1.75 10.18 -22.65
CA ARG A 65 1.71 11.63 -22.64
C ARG A 65 1.44 12.12 -21.23
N GLU A 66 2.35 12.93 -20.68
CA GLU A 66 2.11 13.62 -19.41
C GLU A 66 1.03 14.70 -19.61
N ILE A 67 0.10 14.78 -18.67
CA ILE A 67 -1.00 15.75 -18.65
C ILE A 67 -0.74 16.79 -17.58
N PHE A 68 -0.26 16.35 -16.42
CA PHE A 68 0.04 17.21 -15.28
C PHE A 68 1.11 16.57 -14.41
N SER A 69 1.93 17.40 -13.77
CA SER A 69 2.86 17.01 -12.72
C SER A 69 3.07 18.20 -11.80
N ASP A 70 2.99 17.97 -10.49
CA ASP A 70 3.41 18.97 -9.49
C ASP A 70 4.91 18.89 -9.17
N GLY A 71 5.61 17.90 -9.76
CA GLY A 71 7.04 17.65 -9.55
C GLY A 71 7.40 16.98 -8.22
N ALA A 72 6.43 16.72 -7.34
CA ALA A 72 6.70 16.27 -5.97
C ALA A 72 5.82 15.08 -5.53
N PHE A 73 4.50 15.19 -5.62
CA PHE A 73 3.55 14.26 -4.99
C PHE A 73 2.55 13.64 -5.96
N PHE A 74 2.37 14.22 -7.15
CA PHE A 74 1.37 13.74 -8.08
C PHE A 74 1.74 13.98 -9.54
N ARG A 75 1.60 12.92 -10.35
CA ARG A 75 1.70 12.96 -11.81
C ARG A 75 0.47 12.32 -12.43
N LEU A 76 -0.05 12.93 -13.48
CA LEU A 76 -1.13 12.41 -14.30
C LEU A 76 -0.66 12.22 -15.74
N GLU A 77 -0.87 11.03 -16.27
CA GLU A 77 -0.49 10.64 -17.61
C GLU A 77 -1.66 9.99 -18.37
N LYS A 78 -1.58 10.05 -19.69
CA LYS A 78 -2.42 9.28 -20.62
C LYS A 78 -1.54 8.28 -21.34
N HIS A 79 -1.85 7.01 -21.18
CA HIS A 79 -1.16 5.91 -21.86
C HIS A 79 -2.00 5.43 -23.04
N SER A 80 -1.33 5.01 -24.11
CA SER A 80 -1.93 4.10 -25.09
C SER A 80 -1.42 2.71 -24.77
N VAL A 81 -2.32 1.77 -24.49
CA VAL A 81 -1.97 0.42 -24.03
C VAL A 81 -2.58 -0.65 -24.90
N VAL A 82 -1.96 -1.82 -24.93
CA VAL A 82 -2.48 -3.05 -25.52
C VAL A 82 -2.49 -4.15 -24.48
N GLN A 83 -3.34 -5.15 -24.67
CA GLN A 83 -3.22 -6.41 -23.92
C GLN A 83 -2.27 -7.34 -24.66
N ALA A 84 -1.44 -8.10 -23.93
CA ALA A 84 -0.53 -9.07 -24.54
C ALA A 84 -1.24 -10.08 -25.45
N ALA A 85 -2.45 -10.51 -25.06
CA ALA A 85 -3.26 -11.46 -25.83
C ALA A 85 -3.92 -10.84 -27.08
N SER A 86 -3.96 -9.51 -27.19
CA SER A 86 -4.56 -8.80 -28.32
C SER A 86 -3.74 -7.54 -28.65
N PRO A 87 -2.53 -7.71 -29.23
CA PRO A 87 -1.59 -6.61 -29.42
C PRO A 87 -2.04 -5.57 -30.47
N ASN A 88 -3.04 -5.92 -31.28
CA ASN A 88 -3.64 -5.05 -32.30
C ASN A 88 -4.82 -4.24 -31.76
N HIS A 89 -5.34 -4.57 -30.59
CA HIS A 89 -6.40 -3.81 -29.94
C HIS A 89 -5.78 -2.76 -29.01
N VAL A 90 -5.69 -1.52 -29.51
CA VAL A 90 -5.14 -0.38 -28.75
C VAL A 90 -6.26 0.30 -27.97
N ILE A 91 -6.03 0.44 -26.66
CA ILE A 91 -6.84 1.26 -25.78
C ILE A 91 -6.12 2.59 -25.60
N ASN A 92 -6.71 3.65 -26.15
CA ASN A 92 -6.18 5.01 -26.02
C ASN A 92 -6.66 5.66 -24.72
N ASP A 93 -5.99 6.75 -24.33
CA ASP A 93 -6.36 7.58 -23.18
C ASP A 93 -6.52 6.79 -21.86
N TRP A 94 -5.73 5.73 -21.67
CA TRP A 94 -5.67 5.01 -20.41
C TRP A 94 -5.07 5.94 -19.33
N MET A 95 -5.92 6.45 -18.46
CA MET A 95 -5.50 7.37 -17.40
C MET A 95 -4.62 6.63 -16.39
N TRP A 96 -3.45 7.21 -16.11
CA TRP A 96 -2.44 6.68 -15.21
C TRP A 96 -1.99 7.76 -14.24
N CYS A 97 -2.13 7.51 -12.95
CA CYS A 97 -1.68 8.38 -11.88
C CYS A 97 -0.39 7.81 -11.28
N GLU A 98 0.55 8.66 -10.91
CA GLU A 98 1.70 8.29 -10.08
C GLU A 98 1.70 9.15 -8.83
N VAL A 99 1.95 8.50 -7.69
CA VAL A 99 2.21 9.13 -6.39
C VAL A 99 3.47 8.48 -5.83
N PRO A 100 4.15 9.11 -4.85
CA PRO A 100 5.30 8.50 -4.21
C PRO A 100 4.98 7.12 -3.63
N ASP A 101 5.98 6.25 -3.69
CA ASP A 101 5.96 5.02 -2.91
C ASP A 101 5.95 5.33 -1.42
N MET A 102 5.37 4.43 -0.64
CA MET A 102 5.16 4.60 0.79
C MET A 102 5.45 3.31 1.56
N ILE A 103 5.67 3.45 2.85
CA ILE A 103 5.81 2.35 3.78
C ILE A 103 4.64 2.35 4.76
N ASN A 104 4.32 1.19 5.31
CA ASN A 104 3.62 1.08 6.59
C ASN A 104 4.40 0.14 7.51
N VAL A 105 4.45 0.47 8.79
CA VAL A 105 5.05 -0.39 9.82
C VAL A 105 4.02 -0.75 10.86
N LEU A 106 3.78 -2.04 11.02
CA LEU A 106 3.11 -2.58 12.20
C LEU A 106 4.15 -2.65 13.34
N THR A 107 4.09 -1.70 14.26
CA THR A 107 5.13 -1.49 15.28
C THR A 107 4.76 -2.22 16.57
N GLN A 108 5.52 -3.26 16.93
CA GLN A 108 5.31 -4.06 18.14
C GLN A 108 6.33 -3.73 19.24
N GLY A 109 5.84 -3.26 20.39
CA GLY A 109 6.64 -3.01 21.57
C GLY A 109 7.18 -4.28 22.24
N THR A 110 8.09 -4.12 23.20
CA THR A 110 8.62 -5.23 24.00
C THR A 110 7.58 -5.89 24.92
N ASP A 111 6.47 -5.20 25.18
CA ASP A 111 5.30 -5.71 25.91
C ASP A 111 4.33 -6.53 25.02
N GLY A 112 4.64 -6.66 23.73
CA GLY A 112 3.84 -7.40 22.76
C GLY A 112 2.65 -6.62 22.18
N LYS A 113 2.42 -5.36 22.62
CA LYS A 113 1.38 -4.49 22.07
C LYS A 113 1.83 -3.83 20.78
N PHE A 114 0.86 -3.49 19.95
CA PHE A 114 1.03 -2.81 18.68
C PHE A 114 0.63 -1.35 18.80
N LEU A 115 1.49 -0.47 18.31
CA LEU A 115 1.18 0.95 18.17
C LEU A 115 0.40 1.19 16.89
N VAL A 116 -0.73 1.86 17.02
CA VAL A 116 -1.51 2.46 15.93
C VAL A 116 -1.87 3.88 16.31
N PHE A 117 -2.33 4.69 15.36
CA PHE A 117 -2.72 6.07 15.61
C PHE A 117 -4.20 6.26 15.36
N LYS A 118 -4.86 6.94 16.29
CA LYS A 118 -6.19 7.52 16.05
C LYS A 118 -5.99 8.89 15.41
N GLN A 119 -6.55 9.08 14.21
CA GLN A 119 -6.37 10.29 13.41
C GLN A 119 -7.57 10.57 12.51
N THR A 120 -7.70 11.82 12.09
CA THR A 120 -8.63 12.29 11.05
C THR A 120 -7.87 12.59 9.78
N LYS A 121 -8.45 12.30 8.61
CA LYS A 121 -7.92 12.72 7.30
C LYS A 121 -9.02 13.44 6.53
N TYR A 122 -8.64 14.41 5.69
CA TYR A 122 -9.60 15.14 4.86
C TYR A 122 -10.55 14.25 4.05
N GLY A 123 -10.06 13.12 3.52
CA GLY A 123 -10.85 12.19 2.70
C GLY A 123 -11.67 11.17 3.49
N ILE A 124 -11.70 11.23 4.82
CA ILE A 124 -12.36 10.24 5.69
C ILE A 124 -13.22 11.00 6.71
N ASP A 125 -14.52 10.73 6.70
CA ASP A 125 -15.42 11.30 7.69
C ASP A 125 -15.12 10.75 9.10
N GLY A 126 -14.84 11.64 10.03
CA GLY A 126 -14.61 11.31 11.44
C GLY A 126 -13.25 10.68 11.74
N ASP A 127 -13.16 10.05 12.91
CA ASP A 127 -11.94 9.42 13.38
C ASP A 127 -11.71 8.05 12.72
N SER A 128 -10.45 7.74 12.47
CA SER A 128 -10.00 6.44 11.97
C SER A 128 -8.76 5.96 12.70
N LEU A 129 -8.50 4.66 12.66
CA LEU A 129 -7.20 4.10 13.02
C LEU A 129 -6.32 3.99 11.78
N ALA A 130 -5.03 4.23 11.98
CA ALA A 130 -4.01 4.13 10.96
C ALA A 130 -2.75 3.46 11.51
N LEU A 131 -2.01 2.81 10.61
CA LEU A 131 -0.65 2.38 10.90
C LEU A 131 0.32 3.55 10.76
N LEU A 132 1.45 3.45 11.45
CA LEU A 132 2.61 4.30 11.18
C LEU A 132 3.03 4.15 9.72
N GLY A 133 3.31 5.25 9.04
CA GLY A 133 3.66 5.19 7.64
C GLY A 133 3.97 6.54 7.03
N GLY A 134 4.87 6.52 6.04
CA GLY A 134 5.27 7.73 5.33
C GLY A 134 5.83 7.41 3.95
N TYR A 135 6.28 8.45 3.25
CA TYR A 135 6.79 8.31 1.89
C TYR A 135 8.23 7.78 1.88
N VAL A 136 8.56 6.98 0.87
CA VAL A 136 9.94 6.59 0.58
C VAL A 136 10.62 7.75 -0.15
N LYS A 137 11.60 8.39 0.49
CA LYS A 137 12.32 9.55 -0.09
C LYS A 137 13.17 9.13 -1.28
N ALA A 138 13.45 10.06 -2.19
CA ALA A 138 14.27 9.77 -3.36
C ALA A 138 15.68 9.28 -2.96
N GLY A 139 16.11 8.16 -3.52
CA GLY A 139 17.35 7.45 -3.19
C GLY A 139 17.27 6.59 -1.92
N GLU A 140 16.17 6.64 -1.18
CA GLU A 140 15.96 5.88 0.05
C GLU A 140 15.43 4.48 -0.27
N SER A 141 15.94 3.45 0.41
CA SER A 141 15.37 2.11 0.37
C SER A 141 14.16 2.02 1.31
N ALA A 142 13.19 1.16 0.98
CA ALA A 142 11.98 1.05 1.80
C ALA A 142 12.23 0.64 3.26
N ASP A 143 13.27 -0.15 3.57
CA ASP A 143 13.66 -0.49 4.94
C ASP A 143 14.30 0.69 5.71
N ALA A 144 15.06 1.53 5.01
CA ALA A 144 15.60 2.76 5.57
C ALA A 144 14.46 3.74 5.87
N ALA A 145 13.51 3.91 4.93
CA ALA A 145 12.29 4.68 5.13
C ALA A 145 11.50 4.17 6.33
N ALA A 146 11.27 2.85 6.44
CA ALA A 146 10.55 2.28 7.56
C ALA A 146 11.21 2.55 8.92
N SER A 147 12.54 2.44 9.00
CA SER A 147 13.27 2.73 10.25
C SER A 147 13.24 4.21 10.59
N ARG A 148 13.35 5.09 9.57
CA ARG A 148 13.26 6.53 9.72
C ARG A 148 11.89 6.97 10.23
N GLU A 149 10.81 6.52 9.59
CA GLU A 149 9.44 6.92 9.96
C GLU A 149 9.09 6.45 11.38
N VAL A 150 9.52 5.24 11.79
CA VAL A 150 9.35 4.79 13.19
C VAL A 150 10.02 5.75 14.17
N LEU A 151 11.24 6.18 13.86
CA LEU A 151 12.00 7.09 14.71
C LEU A 151 11.38 8.50 14.74
N GLU A 152 11.07 9.06 13.58
CA GLU A 152 10.53 10.42 13.42
C GLU A 152 9.15 10.54 14.12
N GLU A 153 8.21 9.63 13.87
CA GLU A 153 6.86 9.74 14.43
C GLU A 153 6.76 9.35 15.91
N THR A 154 7.64 8.48 16.41
CA THR A 154 7.45 7.86 17.74
C THR A 154 8.62 8.04 18.70
N GLY A 155 9.80 8.41 18.19
CA GLY A 155 11.05 8.40 18.95
C GLY A 155 11.52 6.97 19.32
N MET A 156 10.96 5.93 18.72
CA MET A 156 11.34 4.54 18.97
C MET A 156 12.32 4.00 17.92
N GLU A 157 12.98 2.91 18.27
CA GLU A 157 13.70 2.06 17.34
C GLU A 157 13.28 0.60 17.54
N CYS A 158 13.30 -0.19 16.46
CA CYS A 158 12.93 -1.59 16.49
C CYS A 158 14.16 -2.47 16.30
N LYS A 159 14.32 -3.48 17.16
CA LYS A 159 15.45 -4.42 17.08
C LYS A 159 15.42 -5.27 15.82
N LYS A 160 14.22 -5.54 15.30
CA LYS A 160 14.02 -6.29 14.05
C LYS A 160 13.00 -5.57 13.18
N MET A 161 13.35 -5.38 11.92
CA MET A 161 12.44 -4.90 10.88
C MET A 161 12.22 -6.02 9.86
N LYS A 162 11.00 -6.55 9.78
CA LYS A 162 10.66 -7.65 8.86
C LYS A 162 9.79 -7.13 7.73
N PHE A 163 10.31 -7.20 6.51
CA PHE A 163 9.51 -6.96 5.29
C PHE A 163 8.40 -8.01 5.15
N LEU A 164 7.18 -7.55 4.91
CA LEU A 164 5.97 -8.37 4.76
C LEU A 164 5.50 -8.46 3.31
N GLY A 165 5.84 -7.48 2.46
CA GLY A 165 5.49 -7.49 1.04
C GLY A 165 5.41 -6.10 0.44
N SER A 166 5.27 -6.06 -0.88
CA SER A 166 5.00 -4.84 -1.65
C SER A 166 3.66 -4.96 -2.37
N PHE A 167 2.87 -3.90 -2.32
CA PHE A 167 1.50 -3.89 -2.82
C PHE A 167 1.28 -2.66 -3.68
N ARG A 168 0.79 -2.86 -4.90
CA ARG A 168 0.36 -1.72 -5.74
C ARG A 168 -0.95 -1.17 -5.18
N THR A 169 -1.02 0.13 -4.93
CA THR A 169 -2.21 0.74 -4.32
C THR A 169 -3.37 0.91 -5.30
N ASP A 170 -3.09 1.00 -6.61
CA ASP A 170 -4.09 0.82 -7.67
C ASP A 170 -3.49 0.16 -8.92
N ALA A 171 -3.70 -1.14 -9.10
CA ALA A 171 -3.06 -1.89 -10.20
C ALA A 171 -3.44 -1.41 -11.62
N ASN A 172 -4.62 -0.82 -11.80
CA ASN A 172 -5.11 -0.40 -13.12
C ASN A 172 -4.93 1.11 -13.35
N ARG A 173 -4.91 1.93 -12.30
CA ARG A 173 -4.73 3.39 -12.38
C ARG A 173 -3.36 3.86 -11.96
N GLY A 174 -2.48 2.96 -11.53
CA GLY A 174 -1.11 3.26 -11.16
C GLY A 174 -0.94 3.45 -9.66
N PHE A 175 -0.74 4.69 -9.23
CA PHE A 175 -0.32 5.07 -7.88
C PHE A 175 1.04 4.48 -7.47
N GLY A 176 1.47 4.70 -6.23
CA GLY A 176 2.72 4.16 -5.69
C GLY A 176 2.57 2.70 -5.22
N PHE A 177 3.68 2.13 -4.81
CA PHE A 177 3.70 0.91 -3.99
C PHE A 177 3.60 1.25 -2.50
N LEU A 178 2.91 0.39 -1.76
CA LEU A 178 3.03 0.27 -0.31
C LEU A 178 4.01 -0.87 0.00
N TYR A 179 5.07 -0.57 0.75
CA TYR A 179 5.97 -1.57 1.33
C TYR A 179 5.60 -1.80 2.80
N ALA A 180 5.12 -2.99 3.13
CA ALA A 180 4.66 -3.31 4.47
C ALA A 180 5.77 -3.94 5.31
N PHE A 181 5.89 -3.53 6.58
CA PHE A 181 6.86 -4.04 7.53
C PHE A 181 6.25 -4.38 8.88
N LEU A 182 6.87 -5.31 9.60
CA LEU A 182 6.66 -5.57 11.01
C LEU A 182 7.92 -5.15 11.78
N GLY A 183 7.80 -4.11 12.60
CA GLY A 183 8.81 -3.73 13.58
C GLY A 183 8.60 -4.53 14.86
N GLN A 184 9.63 -5.21 15.36
CA GLN A 184 9.53 -6.03 16.58
C GLN A 184 10.52 -5.59 17.65
N GLU A 185 10.13 -5.80 18.90
CA GLU A 185 10.91 -5.42 20.08
C GLU A 185 11.25 -3.92 20.03
N CYS A 186 10.26 -3.10 19.64
CA CYS A 186 10.43 -1.65 19.53
C CYS A 186 10.46 -1.02 20.92
N HIS A 187 11.37 -0.07 21.11
CA HIS A 187 11.63 0.58 22.39
C HIS A 187 12.03 2.03 22.17
N LYS A 188 11.92 2.86 23.22
CA LYS A 188 12.33 4.26 23.15
C LYS A 188 13.82 4.35 22.78
N SER A 189 14.11 5.14 21.76
CA SER A 189 15.47 5.48 21.38
C SER A 189 16.00 6.60 22.29
N SER A 190 17.27 6.98 22.08
CA SER A 190 17.86 8.17 22.70
C SER A 190 17.42 9.49 22.06
N LYS A 191 16.73 9.44 20.92
CA LYS A 191 16.23 10.61 20.17
C LYS A 191 14.74 10.82 20.47
N ALA A 192 14.32 12.09 20.49
CA ALA A 192 12.91 12.45 20.61
C ALA A 192 12.18 12.22 19.27
N ALA A 193 10.86 12.06 19.34
CA ALA A 193 10.02 12.12 18.15
C ALA A 193 10.06 13.52 17.55
N GLU A 194 10.24 13.61 16.24
CA GLU A 194 10.22 14.82 15.44
C GLU A 194 9.38 14.52 14.21
N SER A 195 8.08 14.81 14.30
CA SER A 195 7.13 14.63 13.22
C SER A 195 6.76 15.99 12.62
N ASP A 196 6.88 16.11 11.31
CA ASP A 196 6.46 17.28 10.54
C ASP A 196 4.95 17.26 10.20
N ASP A 197 4.19 16.28 10.70
CA ASP A 197 2.76 16.18 10.45
C ASP A 197 1.98 17.29 11.17
N LEU A 198 1.22 18.06 10.39
CA LEU A 198 0.35 19.12 10.89
C LEU A 198 -0.94 18.58 11.53
N GLU A 199 -1.28 17.32 11.30
CA GLU A 199 -2.50 16.67 11.80
C GLU A 199 -2.24 15.98 13.14
N ALA A 200 -3.09 16.23 14.14
CA ALA A 200 -2.94 15.64 15.46
C ALA A 200 -3.21 14.13 15.42
N GLN A 201 -2.19 13.32 15.72
CA GLN A 201 -2.32 11.88 15.87
C GLN A 201 -2.27 11.49 17.36
N THR A 202 -3.19 10.62 17.79
CA THR A 202 -3.18 10.09 19.17
C THR A 202 -2.72 8.64 19.17
N PRO A 203 -1.62 8.28 19.86
CA PRO A 203 -1.14 6.90 19.90
C PRO A 203 -2.10 6.01 20.69
N VAL A 204 -2.36 4.82 20.16
CA VAL A 204 -3.18 3.76 20.76
C VAL A 204 -2.39 2.46 20.74
N TYR A 205 -2.32 1.77 21.89
CA TYR A 205 -1.58 0.51 22.03
C TYR A 205 -2.57 -0.63 22.21
N LEU A 206 -2.59 -1.55 21.24
CA LEU A 206 -3.53 -2.66 21.19
C LEU A 206 -2.79 -4.00 21.29
N ASP A 207 -3.34 -4.96 22.02
CA ASP A 207 -2.89 -6.34 21.86
C ASP A 207 -3.35 -6.92 20.50
N VAL A 208 -2.85 -8.10 20.14
CA VAL A 208 -3.17 -8.73 18.85
C VAL A 208 -4.66 -9.05 18.68
N LYS A 209 -5.39 -9.33 19.76
CA LYS A 209 -6.83 -9.63 19.73
C LYS A 209 -7.61 -8.36 19.51
N GLU A 210 -7.27 -7.29 20.22
CA GLU A 210 -7.86 -5.96 20.05
C GLU A 210 -7.61 -5.42 18.64
N LEU A 211 -6.38 -5.51 18.15
CA LEU A 211 -6.03 -5.07 16.80
C LEU A 211 -6.87 -5.79 15.73
N ARG A 212 -7.00 -7.12 15.83
CA ARG A 212 -7.86 -7.91 14.93
C ARG A 212 -9.32 -7.48 15.01
N ASN A 213 -9.83 -7.22 16.21
CA ASN A 213 -11.20 -6.74 16.39
C ASN A 213 -11.41 -5.39 15.71
N GLU A 214 -10.45 -4.46 15.81
CA GLU A 214 -10.55 -3.15 15.16
C GLU A 214 -10.50 -3.24 13.62
N VAL A 215 -9.71 -4.16 13.07
CA VAL A 215 -9.76 -4.47 11.63
C VAL A 215 -11.14 -4.98 11.21
N VAL A 216 -11.70 -5.94 11.96
CA VAL A 216 -13.04 -6.51 11.67
C VAL A 216 -14.16 -5.48 11.79
N LYS A 217 -14.06 -4.54 12.75
CA LYS A 217 -15.00 -3.41 12.88
C LYS A 217 -14.88 -2.39 11.74
N GLY A 218 -13.81 -2.46 10.94
CA GLY A 218 -13.51 -1.49 9.91
C GLY A 218 -13.10 -0.14 10.50
N SER A 219 -12.39 -0.13 11.63
CA SER A 219 -11.88 1.10 12.27
C SER A 219 -10.73 1.71 11.47
N PHE A 220 -10.02 0.90 10.68
CA PHE A 220 -9.07 1.35 9.66
C PHE A 220 -9.85 1.64 8.37
N LYS A 221 -9.87 2.91 7.96
CA LYS A 221 -10.76 3.37 6.88
C LYS A 221 -10.06 3.51 5.53
N GLU A 222 -8.74 3.72 5.51
CA GLU A 222 -7.95 3.63 4.29
C GLU A 222 -7.45 2.20 4.08
N VAL A 223 -7.65 1.65 2.88
CA VAL A 223 -7.26 0.27 2.55
C VAL A 223 -5.79 -0.02 2.86
N LYS A 224 -4.90 0.96 2.62
CA LYS A 224 -3.47 0.79 2.89
C LYS A 224 -3.17 0.54 4.38
N TRP A 225 -3.99 1.02 5.30
CA TRP A 225 -3.83 0.77 6.74
C TRP A 225 -4.41 -0.57 7.21
N THR A 226 -5.10 -1.29 6.32
CA THR A 226 -5.61 -2.66 6.58
C THR A 226 -4.73 -3.77 6.03
N ALA A 227 -3.72 -3.42 5.22
CA ALA A 227 -2.89 -4.34 4.44
C ALA A 227 -1.79 -5.03 5.27
#